data_AF-A0A251W9B6-F1
#
_entry.id   AF-A0A251W9B6-F1
#
_cell.length_a   1.000
_cell.length_b   1.000
_cell.length_c   1.000
_cell.angle_alpha   90.00
_cell.angle_beta   90.00
_cell.angle_gamma   90.00
#
_symmetry.space_group_name_H-M   'P 1'
#
loop_
_entity.id
_entity.type
_entity.pdbx_description
1 polymer ?
#
loop_
_entity_poly.entity_id
_entity_poly.type
_entity_poly.pdbx_seq_one_letter_code
_entity_poly.pdbx_strand_id
1 'polypeptide(L)'
;MTIDSGIQPWLFQVEPYEGESLSHFLGRFRRPNHLTPSGLGQLAGIGAVVARWERFHWNPPPSRQELEALAKVVRVSVEQLIAMLPPPGVGMQCSPIRLCSACYGETPCHRMEWQYKHIWKCNRHSLKLLAKCPVCSALFKAPAQWQDGMCRRCLTPFGQMQQQ
;
A
#
# COMPACT_ATOMS: atom_id res chain seq x y z
N MET A 1 17.40 -15.63 24.36
CA MET A 1 18.18 -16.46 23.42
C MET A 1 17.30 -16.73 22.22
N THR A 2 17.51 -16.02 21.11
CA THR A 2 16.87 -16.34 19.83
C THR A 2 17.68 -17.46 19.19
N ILE A 3 17.05 -18.62 19.03
CA ILE A 3 17.63 -19.74 18.28
C ILE A 3 17.66 -19.28 16.83
N ASP A 4 18.85 -18.92 16.34
CA ASP A 4 19.09 -18.70 14.92
C ASP A 4 19.11 -20.07 14.24
N SER A 5 17.94 -20.49 13.77
CA SER A 5 17.73 -21.82 13.18
C SER A 5 18.41 -22.00 11.81
N GLY A 6 19.02 -20.95 11.24
CA GLY A 6 19.59 -20.98 9.89
C GLY A 6 18.55 -21.22 8.77
N ILE A 7 17.28 -21.43 9.12
CA ILE A 7 16.17 -21.59 8.19
C ILE A 7 15.80 -20.19 7.69
N GLN A 8 16.18 -19.89 6.45
CA GLN A 8 15.64 -18.71 5.76
C GLN A 8 14.13 -18.93 5.58
N PRO A 9 13.26 -18.03 6.09
CA PRO A 9 11.84 -18.16 5.90
C PRO A 9 11.53 -18.20 4.40
N TRP A 10 10.85 -19.25 3.94
CA TRP A 10 10.28 -19.27 2.60
C TRP A 10 9.14 -18.27 2.55
N LEU A 11 9.46 -17.05 2.09
CA LEU A 11 8.47 -15.99 1.92
C LEU A 11 7.83 -16.12 0.53
N PHE A 12 6.50 -16.10 0.49
CA PHE A 12 5.73 -15.90 -0.73
C PHE A 12 6.09 -14.55 -1.33
N GLN A 13 6.59 -14.58 -2.56
CA GLN A 13 6.91 -13.37 -3.30
C GLN A 13 5.65 -12.79 -3.93
N VAL A 14 5.60 -11.47 -4.01
CA VAL A 14 4.47 -10.73 -4.56
C VAL A 14 5.00 -9.75 -5.59
N GLU A 15 4.54 -9.89 -6.82
CA GLU A 15 4.87 -8.93 -7.88
C GLU A 15 4.11 -7.61 -7.66
N PRO A 16 4.82 -6.46 -7.76
CA PRO A 16 4.19 -5.16 -7.67
C PRO A 16 3.38 -4.86 -8.92
N TYR A 17 2.25 -4.17 -8.74
CA TYR A 17 1.53 -3.61 -9.88
C TYR A 17 2.16 -2.28 -10.32
N GLU A 18 2.02 -1.95 -11.59
CA GLU A 18 2.42 -0.64 -12.09
C GLU A 18 1.65 0.49 -11.37
N GLY A 19 2.39 1.48 -10.86
CA GLY A 19 1.84 2.63 -10.13
C GLY A 19 1.26 2.31 -8.74
N GLU A 20 1.46 1.10 -8.24
CA GLU A 20 1.03 0.68 -6.91
C GLU A 20 1.66 1.56 -5.82
N SER A 21 0.88 1.91 -4.80
CA SER A 21 1.42 2.59 -3.62
C SER A 21 2.15 1.63 -2.70
N LEU A 22 3.23 2.09 -2.05
CA LEU A 22 4.04 1.23 -1.18
C LEU A 22 3.22 0.65 -0.03
N SER A 23 2.26 1.40 0.51
CA SER A 23 1.30 0.91 1.52
C SER A 23 0.56 -0.34 1.05
N HIS A 24 0.01 -0.32 -0.17
CA HIS A 24 -0.77 -1.43 -0.70
C HIS A 24 0.10 -2.66 -0.98
N PHE A 25 1.26 -2.44 -1.61
CA PHE A 25 2.24 -3.48 -1.88
C PHE A 25 2.66 -4.21 -0.59
N LEU A 26 3.06 -3.46 0.44
CA LEU A 26 3.47 -4.02 1.73
C LEU A 26 2.35 -4.84 2.38
N GLY A 27 1.11 -4.35 2.32
CA GLY A 27 -0.04 -5.12 2.79
C GLY A 27 -0.24 -6.43 2.01
N ARG A 28 -0.09 -6.42 0.69
CA ARG A 28 -0.17 -7.63 -0.15
C ARG A 28 0.96 -8.61 0.13
N PHE A 29 2.17 -8.13 0.37
CA PHE A 29 3.31 -8.97 0.74
C PHE A 29 3.12 -9.61 2.11
N ARG A 30 2.70 -8.84 3.12
CA ARG A 30 2.62 -9.34 4.50
C ARG A 30 1.52 -10.37 4.72
N ARG A 31 0.37 -10.22 4.07
CA ARG A 31 -0.81 -11.08 4.27
C ARG A 31 -0.53 -12.58 4.04
N PRO A 32 -0.06 -13.03 2.86
CA PRO A 32 0.25 -14.44 2.60
C PRO A 32 1.43 -14.93 3.44
N ASN A 33 2.31 -14.03 3.90
CA ASN A 33 3.44 -14.35 4.76
C ASN A 33 3.13 -14.28 6.26
N HIS A 34 1.88 -14.01 6.64
CA HIS A 34 1.44 -13.85 8.04
C HIS A 34 2.28 -12.86 8.87
N LEU A 35 2.82 -11.82 8.22
CA LEU A 35 3.69 -10.83 8.86
C LEU A 35 2.90 -9.67 9.43
N THR A 36 3.28 -9.24 10.63
CA THR A 36 2.92 -7.90 11.12
C THR A 36 3.84 -6.84 10.47
N PRO A 37 3.47 -5.54 10.46
CA PRO A 37 4.37 -4.49 9.98
C PRO A 37 5.73 -4.51 10.71
N SER A 38 5.70 -4.69 12.03
CA SER A 38 6.92 -4.80 12.85
C SER A 38 7.73 -6.05 12.52
N GLY A 39 7.06 -7.18 12.27
CA GLY A 39 7.72 -8.43 11.87
C GLY A 39 8.45 -8.30 10.53
N LEU A 40 7.82 -7.65 9.54
CA LEU A 40 8.50 -7.33 8.28
C LEU A 40 9.69 -6.40 8.49
N GLY A 41 9.54 -5.36 9.31
CA GLY A 41 10.63 -4.44 9.61
C GLY A 41 11.78 -5.08 10.39
N GLN A 42 11.51 -6.06 11.25
CA GLN A 42 12.52 -6.88 11.91
C GLN A 42 13.26 -7.78 10.91
N LEU A 43 12.53 -8.46 10.01
CA LEU A 43 13.14 -9.27 8.95
C LEU A 43 14.06 -8.46 8.04
N ALA A 44 13.67 -7.21 7.75
CA ALA A 44 14.49 -6.30 6.95
C ALA A 44 15.56 -5.55 7.76
N GLY A 45 15.59 -5.67 9.09
CA GLY A 45 16.54 -4.91 9.94
C GLY A 45 16.29 -3.40 9.99
N ILE A 46 15.09 -2.93 9.66
CA ILE A 46 14.69 -1.50 9.61
C ILE A 46 13.73 -1.11 10.76
N GLY A 47 13.45 -2.03 11.68
CA GLY A 47 12.66 -1.76 12.88
C GLY A 47 11.19 -1.40 12.60
N ALA A 48 10.61 -0.48 13.36
CA ALA A 48 9.17 -0.22 13.33
C ALA A 48 8.69 0.72 12.19
N VAL A 49 9.57 1.14 11.29
CA VAL A 49 9.27 2.18 10.27
C VAL A 49 8.19 1.75 9.28
N VAL A 50 8.09 0.45 8.97
CA VAL A 50 7.10 -0.13 8.06
C VAL A 50 5.67 0.24 8.46
N ALA A 51 5.35 0.23 9.76
CA ALA A 51 4.02 0.59 10.26
C ALA A 51 3.63 2.05 9.97
N ARG A 52 4.62 2.95 9.81
CA ARG A 52 4.40 4.35 9.44
C ARG A 52 4.19 4.48 7.93
N TRP A 53 5.01 3.80 7.16
CA TRP A 53 4.96 3.77 5.69
C TRP A 53 3.62 3.27 5.17
N GLU A 54 3.06 2.23 5.79
CA GLU A 54 1.72 1.74 5.46
C GLU A 54 0.60 2.77 5.67
N ARG A 55 0.84 3.78 6.52
CA ARG A 55 -0.09 4.88 6.79
C ARG A 55 0.26 6.17 6.04
N PHE A 56 1.18 6.10 5.06
CA PHE A 56 1.71 7.26 4.34
C PHE A 56 2.42 8.30 5.23
N HIS A 57 2.93 7.88 6.39
CA HIS A 57 3.73 8.73 7.27
C HIS A 57 5.22 8.63 6.87
N TRP A 58 5.58 9.40 5.85
CA TRP A 58 6.91 9.42 5.23
C TRP A 58 7.83 10.52 5.78
N ASN A 59 7.65 10.96 7.03
CA ASN A 59 8.55 11.94 7.64
C ASN A 59 9.24 11.32 8.87
N PRO A 60 10.56 11.03 8.81
CA PRO A 60 11.44 11.18 7.64
C PRO A 60 11.10 10.20 6.50
N PRO A 61 11.46 10.52 5.25
CA PRO A 61 11.24 9.63 4.12
C PRO A 61 12.10 8.38 4.25
N PRO A 62 11.73 7.25 3.62
CA PRO A 62 12.58 6.06 3.59
C PRO A 62 13.94 6.41 3.01
N SER A 63 15.01 6.07 3.73
CA SER A 63 16.37 6.17 3.23
C SER A 63 16.63 5.08 2.20
N ARG A 64 17.61 5.31 1.33
CA ARG A 64 18.04 4.30 0.34
C ARG A 64 18.47 3.00 1.01
N GLN A 65 19.18 3.07 2.14
CA GLN A 65 19.62 1.90 2.90
C GLN A 65 18.45 1.08 3.44
N GLU A 66 17.41 1.74 3.97
CA GLU A 66 16.21 1.03 4.42
C GLU A 66 15.46 0.38 3.25
N LEU A 67 15.40 1.03 2.09
CA LEU A 67 14.78 0.48 0.88
C LEU A 67 15.59 -0.70 0.33
N GLU A 68 16.92 -0.64 0.33
CA GLU A 68 17.80 -1.75 -0.04
C GLU A 68 17.64 -2.95 0.90
N ALA A 69 17.49 -2.70 2.19
CA ALA A 69 17.26 -3.75 3.18
C ALA A 69 15.88 -4.40 2.99
N LEU A 70 14.84 -3.59 2.76
CA LEU A 70 13.50 -4.09 2.44
C LEU A 70 13.50 -4.88 1.12
N ALA A 71 14.10 -4.35 0.06
CA ALA A 71 14.19 -4.96 -1.28
C ALA A 71 14.71 -6.40 -1.24
N LYS A 72 15.71 -6.69 -0.38
CA LYS A 72 16.25 -8.04 -0.19
C LYS A 72 15.21 -9.03 0.34
N VAL A 73 14.31 -8.57 1.22
CA VAL A 73 13.27 -9.40 1.84
C VAL A 73 12.09 -9.60 0.89
N VAL A 74 11.64 -8.54 0.24
CA VAL A 74 10.46 -8.56 -0.65
C VAL A 74 10.77 -8.94 -2.10
N ARG A 75 12.06 -9.14 -2.43
CA ARG A 75 12.60 -9.52 -3.75
C ARG A 75 12.15 -8.64 -4.91
N VAL A 76 11.95 -7.34 -4.67
CA VAL A 76 11.76 -6.33 -5.70
C VAL A 76 12.94 -5.37 -5.74
N SER A 77 13.17 -4.69 -6.86
CA SER A 77 14.27 -3.73 -6.95
C SER A 77 14.02 -2.49 -6.09
N VAL A 78 15.10 -1.79 -5.72
CA VAL A 78 15.00 -0.54 -4.97
C VAL A 78 14.28 0.53 -5.79
N GLU A 79 14.50 0.55 -7.10
CA GLU A 79 13.88 1.46 -8.05
C GLU A 79 12.36 1.24 -8.12
N GLN A 80 11.92 -0.02 -8.08
CA GLN A 80 10.50 -0.34 -7.98
C GLN A 80 9.91 0.17 -6.67
N LEU A 81 10.59 -0.02 -5.53
CA LEU A 81 10.12 0.51 -4.24
C LEU A 81 10.06 2.04 -4.23
N ILE A 82 11.05 2.72 -4.83
CA ILE A 82 11.08 4.18 -4.98
C ILE A 82 9.90 4.65 -5.83
N ALA A 83 9.58 3.95 -6.93
CA ALA A 83 8.46 4.29 -7.79
C ALA A 83 7.09 4.19 -7.08
N MET A 84 7.02 3.44 -5.98
CA MET A 84 5.83 3.34 -5.13
C MET A 84 5.74 4.43 -4.06
N LEU A 85 6.71 5.35 -3.97
CA LEU A 85 6.73 6.51 -3.07
C LEU A 85 6.19 7.76 -3.79
N PRO A 86 5.71 8.77 -3.05
CA PRO A 86 5.41 10.06 -3.67
C PRO A 86 6.68 10.69 -4.27
N PRO A 87 6.61 11.29 -5.47
CA PRO A 87 7.73 12.04 -6.03
C PRO A 87 8.13 13.21 -5.11
N PRO A 88 9.40 13.63 -5.13
CA PRO A 88 9.87 14.78 -4.35
C PRO A 88 9.02 16.04 -4.60
N GLY A 89 8.64 16.73 -3.52
CA GLY A 89 7.85 17.96 -3.59
C GLY A 89 6.35 17.78 -3.84
N VAL A 90 5.87 16.56 -4.11
CA VAL A 90 4.43 16.32 -4.32
C VAL A 90 3.70 16.27 -2.97
N GLY A 91 2.78 17.20 -2.77
CA GLY A 91 1.92 17.22 -1.59
C GLY A 91 0.97 16.04 -1.52
N MET A 92 0.96 15.34 -0.38
CA MET A 92 0.12 14.16 -0.13
C MET A 92 -1.14 14.46 0.68
N GLN A 93 -2.25 13.85 0.29
CA GLN A 93 -3.49 13.72 1.04
C GLN A 93 -3.48 12.35 1.74
N CYS A 94 -2.84 12.24 2.90
CA CYS A 94 -2.70 10.95 3.59
C CYS A 94 -4.01 10.45 4.23
N SER A 95 -5.01 11.31 4.37
CA SER A 95 -6.36 10.99 4.84
C SER A 95 -7.36 12.03 4.29
N PRO A 96 -8.58 11.64 3.88
CA PRO A 96 -9.09 10.27 3.79
C PRO A 96 -8.37 9.49 2.69
N ILE A 97 -8.36 8.16 2.80
CA ILE A 97 -7.83 7.31 1.73
C ILE A 97 -8.79 7.38 0.53
N ARG A 98 -8.23 7.51 -0.68
CA ARG A 98 -8.98 7.70 -1.91
C ARG A 98 -8.86 6.49 -2.84
N LEU A 99 -9.90 6.24 -3.61
CA LEU A 99 -10.06 5.06 -4.46
C LEU A 99 -10.76 5.44 -5.77
N CYS A 100 -10.26 4.94 -6.89
CA CYS A 100 -11.05 4.82 -8.10
C CYS A 100 -11.60 3.39 -8.22
N SER A 101 -12.93 3.23 -8.16
CA SER A 101 -13.56 1.90 -8.25
C SER A 101 -13.29 1.24 -9.61
N ALA A 102 -13.39 1.99 -10.70
CA ALA A 102 -13.20 1.48 -12.04
C ALA A 102 -11.75 1.00 -12.25
N CYS A 103 -10.75 1.81 -11.88
CA CYS A 103 -9.36 1.35 -11.89
C CYS A 103 -9.14 0.11 -11.03
N TYR A 104 -9.75 0.05 -9.84
CA TYR A 104 -9.57 -1.10 -8.95
C TYR A 104 -10.24 -2.37 -9.50
N GLY A 105 -11.34 -2.22 -10.24
CA GLY A 105 -11.98 -3.32 -10.98
C GLY A 105 -11.13 -3.84 -12.14
N GLU A 106 -10.33 -2.98 -12.78
CA GLU A 106 -9.38 -3.37 -13.83
C GLU A 106 -8.11 -4.02 -13.25
N THR A 107 -7.56 -3.43 -12.19
CA THR A 107 -6.36 -3.91 -11.52
C THR A 107 -6.53 -3.68 -10.03
N PRO A 108 -6.52 -4.72 -9.19
CA PRO A 108 -6.84 -4.61 -7.77
C PRO A 108 -5.67 -4.02 -6.96
N CYS A 109 -5.27 -2.80 -7.32
CA CYS A 109 -4.18 -2.05 -6.72
C CYS A 109 -4.64 -0.65 -6.31
N HIS A 110 -4.19 -0.21 -5.14
CA HIS A 110 -4.27 1.22 -4.82
C HIS A 110 -3.11 1.94 -5.50
N ARG A 111 -3.42 2.95 -6.31
CA ARG A 111 -2.42 3.77 -6.99
C ARG A 111 -1.93 4.92 -6.12
N MET A 112 -0.63 5.18 -6.12
CA MET A 112 -0.05 6.28 -5.33
C MET A 112 -0.64 7.65 -5.72
N GLU A 113 -0.88 7.87 -7.02
CA GLU A 113 -1.41 9.12 -7.57
C GLU A 113 -2.77 9.54 -6.98
N TRP A 114 -3.58 8.57 -6.52
CA TRP A 114 -4.86 8.86 -5.89
C TRP A 114 -4.71 9.61 -4.58
N GLN A 115 -3.50 9.72 -4.01
CA GLN A 115 -3.24 10.44 -2.77
C GLN A 115 -2.50 11.76 -2.98
N TYR A 116 -2.28 12.21 -4.21
CA TYR A 116 -1.73 13.54 -4.45
C TYR A 116 -2.79 14.62 -4.21
N LYS A 117 -2.47 15.68 -3.44
CA LYS A 117 -3.44 16.73 -3.05
C LYS A 117 -4.17 17.37 -4.24
N HIS A 118 -3.48 17.54 -5.36
CA HIS A 118 -4.03 18.15 -6.57
C HIS A 118 -4.91 17.19 -7.40
N ILE A 119 -4.86 15.88 -7.14
CA ILE A 119 -5.65 14.88 -7.84
C ILE A 119 -6.93 14.60 -7.03
N TRP A 120 -8.08 14.98 -7.56
CA TRP A 120 -9.41 14.68 -6.97
C TRP A 120 -10.30 13.84 -7.91
N LYS A 121 -9.89 13.71 -9.16
CA LYS A 121 -10.57 12.97 -10.24
C LYS A 121 -9.58 11.98 -10.84
N CYS A 122 -10.05 10.76 -11.12
CA CYS A 122 -9.26 9.78 -11.85
C CYS A 122 -9.02 10.28 -13.28
N ASN A 123 -7.76 10.30 -13.71
CA ASN A 123 -7.35 10.67 -15.06
C ASN A 123 -7.81 9.65 -16.12
N ARG A 124 -7.87 8.36 -15.79
CA ARG A 124 -8.28 7.29 -16.72
C ARG A 124 -9.79 7.25 -16.96
N HIS A 125 -10.59 7.27 -15.89
CA HIS A 125 -12.04 7.10 -15.99
C HIS A 125 -12.83 8.40 -15.91
N SER A 126 -12.17 9.53 -15.63
CA SER A 126 -12.84 10.81 -15.40
C SER A 126 -13.90 10.77 -14.29
N LEU A 127 -13.74 9.89 -13.30
CA LEU A 127 -14.64 9.78 -12.13
C LEU A 127 -14.03 10.47 -10.92
N LYS A 128 -14.86 11.01 -10.02
CA LYS A 128 -14.37 11.51 -8.72
C LYS A 128 -13.79 10.35 -7.91
N LEU A 129 -12.66 10.59 -7.25
CA LEU A 129 -12.09 9.61 -6.35
C LEU A 129 -12.97 9.47 -5.10
N LEU A 130 -13.34 8.25 -4.76
CA LEU A 130 -14.11 7.94 -3.56
C LEU A 130 -13.21 8.08 -2.34
N ALA A 131 -13.66 8.81 -1.31
CA ALA A 131 -13.01 8.88 0.00
C ALA A 131 -13.69 7.97 1.06
N LYS A 132 -14.86 7.46 0.72
CA LYS A 132 -15.70 6.59 1.56
C LYS A 132 -16.47 5.60 0.70
N CYS A 133 -16.89 4.50 1.30
CA CYS A 133 -17.77 3.54 0.65
C CYS A 133 -19.11 4.22 0.29
N PRO A 134 -19.58 4.15 -0.96
CA PRO A 134 -20.84 4.76 -1.37
C PRO A 134 -22.07 4.06 -0.77
N VAL A 135 -21.93 2.78 -0.38
CA VAL A 135 -23.04 1.98 0.19
C VAL A 135 -23.25 2.27 1.68
N CYS A 136 -22.17 2.25 2.48
CA CYS A 136 -22.29 2.34 3.95
C CYS A 136 -21.61 3.58 4.56
N SER A 137 -21.09 4.49 3.73
CA SER A 137 -20.38 5.71 4.11
C SER A 137 -19.13 5.55 4.99
N ALA A 138 -18.65 4.32 5.22
CA ALA A 138 -17.42 4.10 5.97
C ALA A 138 -16.20 4.65 5.21
N LEU A 139 -15.30 5.35 5.91
CA LEU A 139 -14.01 5.77 5.37
C LEU A 139 -13.16 4.54 5.01
N PHE A 140 -12.39 4.65 3.93
CA PHE A 140 -11.44 3.60 3.58
C PHE A 140 -10.28 3.56 4.58
N LYS A 141 -9.90 2.35 4.98
CA LYS A 141 -8.69 2.10 5.77
C LYS A 141 -7.44 2.32 4.93
N ALA A 142 -6.28 2.34 5.57
CA ALA A 142 -5.00 2.40 4.85
C ALA A 142 -4.92 1.27 3.80
N PRO A 143 -4.33 1.50 2.62
CA PRO A 143 -4.29 0.49 1.55
C PRO A 143 -3.65 -0.84 1.96
N ALA A 144 -2.67 -0.83 2.87
CA ALA A 144 -2.11 -2.04 3.47
C ALA A 144 -3.15 -2.95 4.15
N GLN A 145 -4.29 -2.38 4.54
CA GLN A 145 -5.40 -3.06 5.25
C GLN A 145 -6.56 -3.43 4.33
N TRP A 146 -6.42 -3.26 3.02
CA TRP A 146 -7.43 -3.63 2.02
C TRP A 146 -7.43 -5.13 1.78
N GLN A 147 -7.88 -5.86 2.80
CA GLN A 147 -8.09 -7.30 2.71
C GLN A 147 -9.15 -7.58 1.64
N ASP A 148 -8.81 -8.46 0.70
CA ASP A 148 -9.67 -8.95 -0.38
C ASP A 148 -10.29 -7.85 -1.28
N GLY A 149 -9.78 -6.62 -1.21
CA GLY A 149 -10.26 -5.53 -2.05
C GLY A 149 -11.71 -5.13 -1.80
N MET A 150 -12.16 -5.15 -0.54
CA MET A 150 -13.55 -4.87 -0.17
C MET A 150 -13.71 -3.89 0.99
N CYS A 151 -14.90 -3.30 1.11
CA CYS A 151 -15.27 -2.49 2.27
C CYS A 151 -15.26 -3.34 3.55
N ARG A 152 -14.47 -2.95 4.56
CA ARG A 152 -14.45 -3.66 5.86
C ARG A 152 -15.80 -3.66 6.61
N ARG A 153 -16.72 -2.74 6.29
CA ARG A 153 -18.02 -2.63 6.99
C ARG A 153 -19.15 -3.39 6.32
N CYS A 154 -19.35 -3.20 5.02
CA CYS A 154 -20.47 -3.79 4.27
C CYS A 154 -20.05 -4.84 3.24
N LEU A 155 -18.75 -5.15 3.16
CA LEU A 155 -18.17 -6.16 2.28
C LEU A 155 -18.36 -5.92 0.78
N THR A 156 -18.93 -4.78 0.37
CA THR A 156 -18.99 -4.40 -1.05
C THR A 156 -17.57 -4.36 -1.64
N PRO A 157 -17.29 -5.11 -2.73
CA PRO A 157 -16.00 -5.07 -3.41
C PRO A 157 -15.70 -3.67 -3.94
N PHE A 158 -14.45 -3.23 -3.86
CA PHE A 158 -14.02 -1.91 -4.32
C PHE A 158 -14.27 -1.70 -5.81
N GLY A 159 -14.06 -2.74 -6.63
CA GLY A 159 -14.32 -2.70 -8.07
C GLY A 159 -15.79 -2.55 -8.46
N GLN A 160 -16.72 -2.75 -7.51
CA GLN A 160 -18.18 -2.67 -7.74
C GLN A 160 -18.81 -1.41 -7.12
N MET A 161 -18.00 -0.54 -6.50
CA MET A 161 -18.52 0.66 -5.85
C MET A 161 -18.89 1.72 -6.88
N GLN A 162 -20.17 2.00 -7.05
CA GLN A 162 -20.62 3.06 -7.97
C GLN A 162 -20.02 4.42 -7.59
N GLN A 163 -19.35 5.05 -8.56
CA GLN A 163 -18.82 6.41 -8.47
C GLN A 163 -19.82 7.38 -9.11
N GLN A 164 -19.98 8.56 -8.49
CA GLN A 164 -20.77 9.68 -9.02
C GLN A 164 -19.85 10.78 -9.56
#